data_AF-A0A4R2P5K5-F1
#
_entry.id   AF-A0A4R2P5K5-F1
#
_cell.length_a   1.000
_cell.length_b   1.000
_cell.length_c   1.000
_cell.angle_alpha   90.00
_cell.angle_beta   90.00
_cell.angle_gamma   90.00
#
_symmetry.space_group_name_H-M   'P 1'
#
loop_
_entity.id
_entity.type
_entity.pdbx_description
1 polymer ?
#
loop_
_entity_poly.entity_id
_entity_poly.type
_entity_poly.pdbx_seq_one_letter_code
_entity_poly.pdbx_strand_id
1 'polypeptide(L)'
;MKWYAVRKMYPNQFVKLKALSSKVANGQEMIEDVALIGVVEDRNATNELLKSKGDEFVYHTTHENIVLEIRKDVGLRRFSECGN
;
A
#
# COMPACT_ATOMS: atom_id res chain seq x y z
N MET A 1 9.61 -12.12 0.31
CA MET A 1 9.02 -12.84 -0.85
C MET A 1 8.91 -11.85 -2.00
N LYS A 2 9.14 -12.27 -3.25
CA LYS A 2 9.03 -11.36 -4.41
C LYS A 2 7.58 -11.08 -4.79
N TRP A 3 7.26 -9.82 -5.09
CA TRP A 3 5.93 -9.38 -5.52
C TRP A 3 5.37 -10.19 -6.70
N TYR A 4 6.22 -10.49 -7.68
CA TYR A 4 5.86 -11.28 -8.85
C TYR A 4 5.23 -12.65 -8.52
N ALA A 5 5.70 -13.31 -7.44
CA ALA A 5 5.16 -14.60 -7.02
C ALA A 5 3.74 -14.47 -6.45
N VAL A 6 3.45 -13.36 -5.74
CA VAL A 6 2.11 -13.10 -5.19
C VAL A 6 1.10 -12.95 -6.34
N ARG A 7 1.46 -12.14 -7.35
CA ARG A 7 0.61 -11.91 -8.53
C ARG A 7 0.28 -13.18 -9.29
N LYS A 8 1.23 -14.11 -9.37
CA LYS A 8 1.02 -15.43 -9.99
C LYS A 8 0.06 -16.31 -9.20
N MET A 9 0.08 -16.24 -7.88
CA MET A 9 -0.86 -17.00 -7.03
C MET A 9 -2.26 -16.39 -7.03
N TYR A 10 -2.37 -15.07 -7.13
CA TYR A 10 -3.61 -14.33 -6.90
C TYR A 10 -3.82 -13.22 -7.95
N PRO A 11 -4.14 -13.56 -9.22
CA PRO A 11 -4.33 -12.57 -10.27
C PRO A 11 -5.68 -11.82 -10.13
N ASN A 12 -5.70 -10.52 -10.46
CA ASN A 12 -6.89 -9.65 -10.51
C ASN A 12 -7.70 -9.55 -9.20
N GLN A 13 -7.00 -9.40 -8.07
CA GLN A 13 -7.63 -9.28 -6.76
C GLN A 13 -6.80 -8.39 -5.84
N PHE A 14 -7.44 -7.87 -4.80
CA PHE A 14 -6.75 -7.14 -3.75
C PHE A 14 -6.07 -8.13 -2.80
N VAL A 15 -4.83 -7.81 -2.45
CA VAL A 15 -4.05 -8.59 -1.49
C VAL A 15 -3.48 -7.64 -0.45
N LYS A 16 -3.47 -8.09 0.80
CA LYS A 16 -2.83 -7.41 1.91
C LYS A 16 -1.41 -7.91 2.02
N LEU A 17 -0.48 -6.96 1.97
CA LEU A 17 0.95 -7.21 1.97
C LEU A 17 1.59 -6.36 3.04
N LYS A 18 2.72 -6.82 3.53
CA LYS A 18 3.60 -6.03 4.38
C LYS A 18 4.89 -5.75 3.64
N ALA A 19 5.32 -4.49 3.60
CA ALA A 19 6.68 -4.15 3.18
C ALA A 19 7.65 -4.67 4.23
N LEU A 20 8.54 -5.59 3.84
CA LEU A 20 9.64 -6.02 4.71
C LEU A 20 10.89 -5.19 4.45
N SER A 21 11.13 -4.85 3.18
CA SER A 21 12.24 -4.00 2.79
C SER A 21 11.86 -3.17 1.57
N SER A 22 12.12 -1.88 1.67
CA SER A 22 11.90 -0.91 0.60
C SER A 22 13.18 -0.13 0.35
N LYS A 23 13.34 0.29 -0.89
CA LYS A 23 14.43 1.16 -1.31
C LYS A 23 13.83 2.43 -1.87
N VAL A 24 14.20 3.55 -1.26
CA VAL A 24 13.86 4.87 -1.78
C VAL A 24 14.85 5.21 -2.88
N ALA A 25 14.37 5.32 -4.10
CA ALA A 25 15.15 5.75 -5.25
C ALA A 25 14.39 6.87 -5.97
N ASN A 26 15.05 8.02 -6.16
CA ASN A 26 14.53 9.13 -6.96
C ASN A 26 13.18 9.72 -6.46
N GLY A 27 12.95 9.70 -5.14
CA GLY A 27 11.68 10.18 -4.54
C GLY A 27 10.52 9.17 -4.60
N GLN A 28 10.78 7.97 -5.12
CA GLN A 28 9.82 6.87 -5.15
C GLN A 28 10.34 5.74 -4.26
N GLU A 29 9.44 5.11 -3.52
CA GLU A 29 9.74 3.94 -2.72
C GLU A 29 9.43 2.67 -3.54
N MET A 30 10.48 1.91 -3.83
CA MET A 30 10.40 0.63 -4.51
C MET A 30 10.45 -0.48 -3.47
N ILE A 31 9.41 -1.28 -3.37
CA ILE A 31 9.40 -2.41 -2.45
C ILE A 31 10.20 -3.57 -3.06
N GLU A 32 11.31 -3.93 -2.42
CA GLU A 32 12.15 -5.07 -2.84
C GLU A 32 11.59 -6.38 -2.28
N ASP A 33 11.18 -6.36 -1.00
CA ASP A 33 10.64 -7.53 -0.30
C ASP A 33 9.27 -7.26 0.32
N VAL A 34 8.32 -8.15 -0.01
CA VAL A 34 6.98 -8.17 0.57
C VAL A 34 6.72 -9.47 1.32
N ALA A 35 5.82 -9.40 2.30
CA ALA A 35 5.18 -10.56 2.91
C ALA A 35 3.68 -10.53 2.57
N LEU A 36 3.15 -11.64 2.05
CA LEU A 36 1.71 -11.80 1.86
C LEU A 36 1.07 -12.12 3.23
N ILE A 37 0.18 -11.23 3.67
CA ILE A 37 -0.60 -11.44 4.89
C ILE A 37 -1.89 -12.19 4.55
N GLY A 38 -2.56 -11.78 3.47
CA GLY A 38 -3.80 -12.41 3.08
C GLY A 38 -4.42 -11.78 1.84
N VAL A 39 -5.49 -12.41 1.39
CA VAL A 39 -6.32 -11.91 0.31
C VAL A 39 -7.42 -11.02 0.87
N VAL A 40 -7.75 -9.93 0.18
CA VAL A 40 -8.82 -9.02 0.62
C VAL A 40 -9.83 -8.89 -0.51
N GLU A 41 -11.11 -8.99 -0.18
CA GLU A 41 -12.17 -8.70 -1.14
C GLU A 41 -12.37 -7.18 -1.27
N ASP A 42 -12.78 -6.72 -2.45
CA ASP A 42 -13.02 -5.31 -2.76
C ASP A 42 -13.89 -4.59 -1.70
N ARG A 43 -14.96 -5.26 -1.24
CA ARG A 43 -15.86 -4.74 -0.18
C ARG A 43 -15.17 -4.54 1.16
N ASN A 44 -14.14 -5.32 1.45
CA ASN A 44 -13.40 -5.26 2.71
C ASN A 44 -12.07 -4.50 2.58
N ALA A 45 -11.65 -4.15 1.36
CA ALA A 45 -10.40 -3.44 1.09
C ALA A 45 -10.34 -2.11 1.84
N THR A 46 -11.43 -1.34 1.85
CA THR A 46 -11.53 -0.06 2.58
C THR A 46 -11.41 -0.26 4.09
N ASN A 47 -12.03 -1.30 4.64
CA ASN A 47 -12.06 -1.56 6.08
C ASN A 47 -10.69 -2.08 6.56
N GLU A 48 -10.07 -2.97 5.78
CA GLU A 48 -8.71 -3.45 6.01
C GLU A 48 -7.69 -2.33 5.87
N LEU A 49 -7.84 -1.42 4.89
CA LEU A 49 -6.97 -0.26 4.73
C LEU A 49 -7.03 0.66 5.95
N LEU A 50 -8.24 0.93 6.47
CA LEU A 50 -8.43 1.75 7.68
C LEU A 50 -7.85 1.10 8.94
N LYS A 51 -7.83 -0.23 9.00
CA LYS A 51 -7.25 -1.00 10.11
C LYS A 51 -5.75 -1.24 9.98
N SER A 52 -5.21 -1.18 8.76
CA SER A 52 -3.80 -1.39 8.49
C SER A 52 -2.99 -0.25 9.10
N LYS A 53 -2.04 -0.57 9.98
CA LYS A 53 -1.15 0.40 10.64
C LYS A 53 0.30 -0.02 10.41
N GLY A 54 1.16 0.95 10.08
CA GLY A 54 2.59 0.71 9.86
C GLY A 54 2.90 0.28 8.43
N ASP A 55 3.66 -0.81 8.28
CA ASP A 55 4.19 -1.29 7.00
C ASP A 55 3.21 -2.18 6.19
N GLU A 56 1.97 -2.30 6.65
CA GLU A 56 0.92 -3.09 5.98
C GLU A 56 0.11 -2.22 5.01
N PHE A 57 -0.07 -2.71 3.79
CA PHE A 57 -0.85 -2.03 2.75
C PHE A 57 -1.64 -3.03 1.91
N VAL A 58 -2.76 -2.55 1.38
CA VAL A 58 -3.59 -3.31 0.44
C VAL A 58 -3.22 -2.86 -0.97
N TYR A 59 -2.90 -3.82 -1.83
CA TYR A 59 -2.49 -3.54 -3.21
C TYR A 59 -3.21 -4.45 -4.20
N HIS A 60 -3.42 -3.93 -5.41
CA HIS A 60 -4.08 -4.68 -6.47
C HIS A 60 -3.05 -5.40 -7.34
N THR A 61 -3.21 -6.72 -7.53
CA THR A 61 -2.23 -7.56 -8.27
C THR A 61 -2.18 -7.29 -9.77
N THR A 62 -3.06 -6.45 -10.29
CA THR A 62 -3.04 -5.98 -11.68
C THR A 62 -1.86 -5.05 -11.97
N HIS A 63 -1.29 -4.40 -10.95
CA HIS A 63 -0.09 -3.58 -11.12
C HIS A 63 1.18 -4.43 -11.16
N GLU A 64 2.01 -4.18 -12.17
CA GLU A 64 3.17 -5.04 -12.42
C GLU A 64 4.26 -4.89 -11.35
N ASN A 65 4.42 -3.68 -10.83
CA ASN A 65 5.41 -3.30 -9.82
C ASN A 65 4.73 -2.49 -8.71
N ILE A 66 5.19 -2.68 -7.47
CA ILE A 66 4.78 -1.85 -6.33
C ILE A 66 5.72 -0.64 -6.29
N VAL A 67 5.23 0.47 -6.83
CA VAL A 67 5.91 1.77 -6.71
C VAL A 67 5.05 2.64 -5.81
N LEU A 68 5.52 2.90 -4.61
CA LEU A 68 4.90 3.82 -3.68
C LEU A 68 5.51 5.19 -3.95
N GLU A 69 4.71 6.11 -4.47
CA GLU A 69 5.14 7.50 -4.53
C GLU A 69 5.21 8.04 -3.11
N ILE A 70 6.39 8.48 -2.66
CA ILE A 70 6.54 9.08 -1.35
C ILE A 70 5.86 10.44 -1.39
N ARG A 71 4.57 10.46 -1.07
CA ARG A 71 3.84 11.70 -0.83
C ARG A 71 4.33 12.28 0.48
N LYS A 72 5.30 13.21 0.38
CA LYS A 72 5.60 14.15 1.46
C LYS A 72 4.32 14.90 1.77
N ASP A 73 3.69 14.56 2.89
CA ASP A 73 2.67 15.36 3.55
C ASP A 73 1.51 15.76 2.61
N VAL A 74 0.50 14.89 2.45
CA VAL A 74 -0.85 15.45 2.29
C VAL A 74 -1.18 16.06 3.65
N GLY A 75 -0.76 17.32 3.80
CA GLY A 75 -1.10 18.15 4.92
C GLY A 75 -2.60 18.20 5.04
N LEU A 76 -3.16 17.32 5.89
CA LEU A 76 -4.49 17.48 6.44
C LEU A 76 -4.43 18.61 7.49
N ARG A 77 -3.90 19.78 7.07
CA ARG A 77 -4.05 21.03 7.81
C ARG A 77 -5.49 21.43 7.61
N ARG A 78 -6.34 20.96 8.51
CA ARG A 78 -7.68 21.48 8.72
C ARG A 78 -7.50 22.96 9.06
N PHE A 79 -7.61 23.81 8.05
CA PHE A 79 -7.85 25.23 8.23
C PHE A 79 -9.23 25.35 8.87
N SER A 80 -9.27 25.36 10.19
CA SER A 80 -10.39 25.91 10.92
C SER A 80 -10.11 27.41 11.09
N GLU A 81 -10.30 28.17 10.01
CA GLU A 81 -10.52 29.62 10.14
C GLU A 81 -12.00 29.85 10.43
N CYS A 82 -12.30 30.20 11.68
CA CYS A 82 -13.41 31.04 12.12
C CYS A 82 -12.89 31.65 13.45
N GLY A 83 -12.60 32.94 13.60
CA GLY A 83 -13.24 34.10 13.01
C GLY A 83 -14.05 34.79 14.10
N ASN A 84 -13.41 35.78 14.76
CA ASN A 84 -13.89 36.67 15.84
C ASN A 84 -14.25 36.06 17.20
#